data_AF-E9PR96-F1
#
_entry.id   AF-E9PR96-F1
#
_cell.length_a   1.000
_cell.length_b   1.000
_cell.length_c   1.000
_cell.angle_alpha   90.00
_cell.angle_beta   90.00
_cell.angle_gamma   90.00
#
_symmetry.space_group_name_H-M   'P 1'
#
loop_
_entity.id
_entity.type
_entity.pdbx_description
1 polymer ?
#
loop_
_entity_poly.entity_id
_entity_poly.type
_entity_poly.pdbx_seq_one_letter_code
_entity_poly.pdbx_strand_id
1 'polypeptide(L)'
;MTAEETVNVKEVEIIKLILDFLNSKKLHISMLALEKESGVINGLFSDDMLFLRQLILDGQWDEVLQFIQPLECMEKFDKKRFRYIILKQKFLEALCVNNAMSAEDEPQHLEFTMQEAVQCLHALEEYCPSKDDYSKLCLLLTLPRLTNHAEFKDWNPSTARVHCFEEACVMVA
;
A
#
# COMPACT_ATOMS: atom_id res chain seq x y z
N MET A 1 -27.70 21.01 43.22
CA MET A 1 -26.27 20.84 42.94
C MET A 1 -26.15 19.84 41.81
N THR A 2 -26.00 20.31 40.58
CA THR A 2 -25.64 19.45 39.45
C THR A 2 -24.16 19.12 39.61
N ALA A 3 -23.81 17.85 39.78
CA ALA A 3 -22.41 17.42 39.79
C ALA A 3 -21.79 17.82 38.45
N GLU A 4 -20.68 18.55 38.47
CA GLU A 4 -19.86 18.75 37.28
C GLU A 4 -19.24 17.40 36.93
N GLU A 5 -19.79 16.74 35.92
CA GLU A 5 -19.18 15.54 35.35
C GLU A 5 -17.95 15.94 34.53
N THR A 6 -16.77 15.67 35.06
CA THR A 6 -15.50 15.89 34.37
C THR A 6 -15.09 14.64 33.59
N VAL A 7 -15.02 14.74 32.26
CA VAL A 7 -14.45 13.68 31.42
C VAL A 7 -12.94 13.87 31.34
N ASN A 8 -12.17 12.86 31.73
CA ASN A 8 -10.71 12.88 31.66
C ASN A 8 -10.26 12.02 30.48
N VAL A 9 -9.69 12.64 29.44
CA VAL A 9 -9.21 11.97 28.22
C VAL A 9 -7.69 12.12 28.17
N LYS A 10 -6.99 11.00 27.98
CA LYS A 10 -5.53 11.02 27.83
C LYS A 10 -5.16 11.56 26.45
N GLU A 11 -4.02 12.22 26.35
CA GLU A 11 -3.49 12.74 25.08
C GLU A 11 -3.39 11.64 24.00
N VAL A 12 -2.91 10.45 24.37
CA VAL A 12 -2.84 9.29 23.47
C VAL A 12 -4.21 8.87 22.91
N GLU A 13 -5.28 9.05 23.66
CA GLU A 13 -6.65 8.72 23.22
C GLU A 13 -7.16 9.77 22.23
N ILE A 14 -6.82 11.04 22.44
CA ILE A 14 -7.11 12.13 21.49
C ILE A 14 -6.38 11.87 20.16
N ILE A 15 -5.10 11.51 20.22
CA ILE A 15 -4.32 11.23 19.00
C ILE A 15 -4.92 10.04 18.24
N LYS A 16 -5.27 8.94 18.93
CA LYS A 16 -5.93 7.79 18.29
C LYS A 16 -7.26 8.17 17.63
N LEU A 17 -8.06 9.01 18.27
CA LEU A 17 -9.30 9.51 17.70
C LEU A 17 -9.06 10.35 16.42
N ILE A 18 -8.02 11.18 16.42
CA ILE A 18 -7.62 11.96 15.23
C ILE A 18 -7.15 11.00 14.12
N LEU A 19 -6.34 9.99 14.44
CA LEU A 19 -5.90 8.98 13.48
C LEU A 19 -7.07 8.23 12.84
N ASP A 20 -8.06 7.83 13.64
CA ASP A 20 -9.30 7.20 13.14
C ASP A 20 -10.06 8.12 12.20
N PHE A 21 -10.19 9.41 12.57
CA PHE A 21 -10.83 10.39 11.71
C PHE A 21 -10.09 10.55 10.37
N LEU A 22 -8.76 10.71 10.41
CA LEU A 22 -7.94 10.86 9.21
C LEU A 22 -8.05 9.64 8.30
N ASN A 23 -8.02 8.43 8.87
CA ASN A 23 -8.22 7.18 8.15
C ASN A 23 -9.60 7.13 7.48
N SER A 24 -10.67 7.46 8.22
CA SER A 24 -12.05 7.48 7.70
C SER A 24 -12.26 8.44 6.52
N LYS A 25 -11.44 9.49 6.45
CA LYS A 25 -11.45 10.50 5.38
C LYS A 25 -10.40 10.23 4.29
N LYS A 26 -9.67 9.12 4.36
CA LYS A 26 -8.55 8.77 3.47
C LYS A 26 -7.45 9.84 3.43
N LEU A 27 -7.28 10.57 4.53
CA LEU A 27 -6.23 11.60 4.70
C LEU A 27 -4.92 10.96 5.16
N HIS A 28 -4.48 9.93 4.43
CA HIS A 28 -3.39 9.05 4.86
C HIS A 28 -2.04 9.75 5.00
N ILE A 29 -1.76 10.77 4.19
CA ILE A 29 -0.52 11.56 4.34
C ILE A 29 -0.47 12.24 5.71
N SER A 30 -1.55 12.92 6.11
CA SER A 30 -1.67 13.56 7.41
C SER A 30 -1.67 12.53 8.55
N MET A 31 -2.33 11.38 8.35
CA MET A 31 -2.34 10.28 9.31
C MET A 31 -0.92 9.80 9.61
N LEU A 32 -0.15 9.45 8.57
CA LEU A 32 1.21 8.94 8.71
C LEU A 32 2.17 10.00 9.28
N ALA A 33 2.01 11.27 8.91
CA ALA A 33 2.77 12.36 9.50
C ALA A 33 2.53 12.45 11.02
N LEU A 34 1.26 12.40 11.45
CA LEU A 34 0.91 12.44 12.87
C LEU A 34 1.46 11.22 13.62
N GLU A 35 1.38 10.01 13.07
CA GLU A 35 1.97 8.82 13.68
C GLU A 35 3.48 8.98 13.87
N LYS A 36 4.17 9.52 12.86
CA LYS A 36 5.63 9.70 12.88
C LYS A 36 6.08 10.76 13.88
N GLU A 37 5.32 11.85 13.99
CA GLU A 37 5.63 12.94 14.92
C GLU A 37 5.28 12.59 16.37
N SER A 38 4.15 11.92 16.59
CA SER A 38 3.67 11.57 17.93
C SER A 38 4.26 10.25 18.47
N GLY A 39 4.72 9.36 17.59
CA GLY A 39 5.05 7.98 17.94
C GLY A 39 3.83 7.12 18.31
N VAL A 40 2.61 7.60 18.10
CA VAL A 40 1.37 6.89 18.43
C VAL A 40 0.79 6.28 17.15
N ILE A 41 0.64 4.95 17.15
CA ILE A 41 -0.05 4.20 16.08
C ILE A 41 -1.38 3.70 16.63
N ASN A 42 -2.44 3.83 15.83
CA ASN A 42 -3.74 3.30 16.22
C ASN A 42 -3.91 1.83 15.79
N GLY A 43 -3.44 0.93 16.64
CA GLY A 43 -3.56 -0.52 16.44
C GLY A 43 -2.79 -1.30 17.51
N LEU A 44 -3.07 -2.60 17.61
CA LEU A 44 -2.33 -3.53 18.46
C LEU A 44 -1.50 -4.42 17.54
N PHE A 45 -0.28 -3.99 17.25
CA PHE A 45 0.64 -4.69 16.35
C PHE A 45 1.86 -5.18 17.13
N SER A 46 2.37 -6.35 16.78
CA SER A 46 3.69 -6.81 17.22
C SER A 46 4.80 -6.01 16.52
N ASP A 47 6.03 -6.07 17.03
CA ASP A 47 7.18 -5.39 16.42
C ASP A 47 7.40 -5.83 14.97
N ASP A 48 7.25 -7.13 14.68
CA ASP A 48 7.36 -7.67 13.32
C ASP A 48 6.27 -7.11 12.39
N MET A 49 5.05 -6.95 12.91
CA MET A 49 3.94 -6.38 12.14
C MET A 49 4.13 -4.88 11.90
N LEU A 50 4.65 -4.15 12.88
CA LEU A 50 5.02 -2.73 12.73
C LEU A 50 6.14 -2.57 11.70
N PHE A 51 7.11 -3.49 11.66
CA PHE A 51 8.17 -3.48 10.67
C PHE A 51 7.63 -3.75 9.26
N LEU A 52 6.78 -4.78 9.09
CA LEU A 52 6.09 -5.03 7.82
C LEU A 52 5.27 -3.81 7.35
N ARG A 53 4.54 -3.19 8.28
CA ARG A 53 3.80 -1.95 8.02
C ARG A 53 4.70 -0.86 7.49
N GLN A 54 5.85 -0.63 8.13
CA GLN A 54 6.80 0.38 7.71
C GLN A 54 7.30 0.13 6.28
N LEU A 55 7.73 -1.09 5.97
CA LEU A 55 8.20 -1.45 4.63
C LEU A 55 7.14 -1.20 3.56
N ILE A 56 5.88 -1.60 3.80
CA ILE A 56 4.76 -1.39 2.86
C ILE A 56 4.46 0.10 2.69
N LEU A 57 4.40 0.87 3.78
CA LEU A 57 4.09 2.30 3.72
C LEU A 57 5.20 3.12 3.07
N ASP A 58 6.45 2.70 3.23
CA ASP A 58 7.60 3.28 2.52
C ASP A 58 7.69 2.84 1.05
N GLY A 59 6.95 1.79 0.66
CA GLY A 59 6.97 1.25 -0.70
C GLY A 59 8.24 0.45 -1.01
N GLN A 60 8.87 -0.09 0.03
CA GLN A 60 10.05 -0.95 -0.04
C GLN A 60 9.62 -2.38 -0.40
N TRP A 61 9.06 -2.53 -1.60
CA TRP A 61 8.35 -3.74 -2.03
C TRP A 61 9.25 -4.99 -2.08
N ASP A 62 10.51 -4.84 -2.44
CA ASP A 62 11.45 -5.96 -2.50
C ASP A 62 11.86 -6.41 -1.10
N GLU A 63 12.00 -5.47 -0.17
CA GLU A 63 12.26 -5.71 1.25
C GLU A 63 11.05 -6.39 1.91
N VAL A 64 9.82 -6.02 1.55
CA VAL A 64 8.61 -6.74 1.99
C VAL A 64 8.67 -8.20 1.56
N LEU A 65 9.01 -8.46 0.29
CA LEU A 65 9.11 -9.81 -0.25
C LEU A 65 10.24 -10.62 0.39
N GLN A 66 11.34 -9.97 0.81
CA GLN A 66 12.42 -10.63 1.56
C GLN A 66 12.02 -10.92 3.00
N PHE A 67 11.38 -9.95 3.67
CA PHE A 67 10.96 -10.07 5.06
C PHE A 67 9.96 -11.21 5.28
N ILE A 68 9.07 -11.46 4.30
CA ILE A 68 8.03 -12.47 4.43
C ILE A 68 8.50 -13.91 4.13
N GLN A 69 9.69 -14.09 3.53
CA GLN A 69 10.19 -15.42 3.12
C GLN A 69 10.12 -16.49 4.20
N PRO A 70 10.42 -16.21 5.49
CA PRO A 70 10.31 -17.22 6.55
C PRO A 70 8.90 -17.78 6.71
N LEU A 71 7.85 -17.00 6.42
CA LEU A 71 6.45 -17.44 6.52
C LEU A 71 6.02 -18.28 5.31
N GLU A 72 6.71 -18.20 4.18
CA GLU A 72 6.35 -18.96 2.96
C GLU A 72 6.48 -20.48 3.12
N CYS A 73 7.23 -20.92 4.13
CA CYS A 73 7.36 -22.33 4.52
C CYS A 73 6.19 -22.83 5.39
N MET A 74 5.30 -21.95 5.84
CA MET A 74 4.17 -22.31 6.70
C MET A 74 2.95 -22.72 5.87
N GLU A 75 2.39 -23.90 6.12
CA GLU A 75 1.25 -24.44 5.36
C GLU A 75 0.00 -23.54 5.36
N LYS A 76 -0.19 -22.76 6.42
CA LYS A 76 -1.35 -21.86 6.56
C LYS A 76 -1.17 -20.52 5.84
N PHE A 77 0.05 -20.19 5.44
CA PHE A 77 0.34 -18.91 4.82
C PHE A 77 0.06 -18.98 3.32
N ASP A 78 -0.91 -18.18 2.85
CA ASP A 78 -1.21 -18.07 1.43
C ASP A 78 -0.17 -17.19 0.71
N LYS A 79 1.00 -17.79 0.46
CA LYS A 79 2.12 -17.13 -0.23
C LYS A 79 1.74 -16.59 -1.60
N LYS A 80 0.83 -17.27 -2.31
CA LYS A 80 0.45 -16.88 -3.67
C LYS A 80 -0.32 -15.56 -3.62
N ARG A 81 -1.32 -15.47 -2.75
CA ARG A 81 -2.10 -14.25 -2.58
C ARG A 81 -1.25 -13.11 -2.00
N PHE A 82 -0.35 -13.39 -1.05
CA PHE A 82 0.50 -12.35 -0.48
C PHE A 82 1.41 -11.73 -1.54
N ARG A 83 2.13 -12.56 -2.31
CA ARG A 83 2.97 -12.07 -3.41
C ARG A 83 2.17 -11.33 -4.47
N TYR A 84 0.96 -11.80 -4.80
CA TYR A 84 0.09 -11.12 -5.74
C TYR A 84 -0.22 -9.68 -5.31
N ILE A 85 -0.66 -9.46 -4.07
CA ILE A 85 -1.05 -8.11 -3.62
C ILE A 85 0.16 -7.15 -3.56
N ILE A 86 1.31 -7.64 -3.11
CA ILE A 86 2.55 -6.83 -3.02
C ILE A 86 3.06 -6.47 -4.42
N LEU A 87 3.18 -7.45 -5.32
CA LEU A 87 3.63 -7.21 -6.69
C LEU A 87 2.64 -6.34 -7.47
N LYS A 88 1.33 -6.46 -7.21
CA LYS A 88 0.30 -5.59 -7.81
C LYS A 88 0.51 -4.13 -7.43
N GLN A 89 0.80 -3.82 -6.17
CA GLN A 89 1.09 -2.44 -5.80
C GLN A 89 2.41 -1.94 -6.39
N LYS A 90 3.47 -2.75 -6.37
CA LYS A 90 4.74 -2.42 -7.04
C LYS A 90 4.53 -2.07 -8.51
N PHE A 91 3.75 -2.87 -9.23
CA PHE A 91 3.37 -2.62 -10.62
C PHE A 91 2.58 -1.33 -10.82
N LEU A 92 1.53 -1.10 -10.01
CA LEU A 92 0.68 0.08 -10.14
C LEU A 92 1.44 1.38 -9.83
N GLU A 93 2.36 1.36 -8.87
CA GLU A 93 3.23 2.49 -8.57
C GLU A 93 4.23 2.78 -9.69
N ALA A 94 4.90 1.75 -10.22
CA ALA A 94 5.78 1.90 -11.38
C ALA A 94 5.04 2.50 -12.59
N LEU A 95 3.82 2.02 -12.85
CA LEU A 95 2.95 2.54 -13.91
C LEU A 95 2.51 4.00 -13.65
N CYS A 96 2.26 4.37 -12.40
CA CYS A 96 1.90 5.75 -12.04
C CYS A 96 3.06 6.72 -12.25
N VAL A 97 4.28 6.36 -11.83
CA VAL A 97 5.49 7.19 -12.03
C VAL A 97 5.77 7.38 -13.52
N ASN A 98 5.69 6.30 -14.30
CA ASN A 98 5.87 6.34 -15.74
C ASN A 98 4.89 7.32 -16.44
N ASN A 99 3.61 7.27 -16.05
CA ASN A 99 2.57 8.18 -16.59
C ASN A 99 2.75 9.65 -16.15
N ALA A 100 3.36 9.90 -14.99
CA ALA A 100 3.69 11.25 -14.54
C ALA A 100 4.89 11.82 -15.32
N MET A 101 5.93 11.01 -15.53
CA MET A 101 7.14 11.40 -16.27
C MET A 101 6.90 11.57 -17.78
N SER A 102 5.96 10.81 -18.36
CA SER A 102 5.50 10.97 -19.74
C SER A 102 4.98 12.37 -20.07
N ALA A 103 4.56 13.12 -19.05
CA ALA A 103 4.00 14.46 -19.22
C ALA A 103 5.07 15.57 -19.18
N GLU A 104 6.33 15.26 -18.86
CA GLU A 104 7.41 16.24 -18.61
C GLU A 104 8.52 16.22 -19.70
N ASP A 105 8.29 15.62 -20.86
CA ASP A 105 9.12 15.73 -22.09
C ASP A 105 10.62 15.34 -21.96
N GLU A 106 11.02 14.44 -21.05
CA GLU A 106 12.37 13.84 -21.02
C GLU A 106 12.38 12.36 -21.49
N PRO A 107 12.81 12.06 -22.73
CA PRO A 107 12.65 10.73 -23.35
C PRO A 107 13.42 9.59 -22.66
N GLN A 108 14.58 9.88 -22.04
CA GLN A 108 15.47 8.84 -21.48
C GLN A 108 14.96 8.26 -20.16
N HIS A 109 14.28 9.07 -19.33
CA HIS A 109 13.69 8.62 -18.06
C HIS A 109 12.41 7.80 -18.27
N LEU A 110 11.74 7.99 -19.39
CA LEU A 110 10.52 7.29 -19.75
C LEU A 110 10.75 5.82 -20.10
N GLU A 111 11.83 5.52 -20.83
CA GLU A 111 12.15 4.13 -21.22
C GLU A 111 12.49 3.26 -20.00
N PHE A 112 13.18 3.83 -19.00
CA PHE A 112 13.59 3.11 -17.79
C PHE A 112 12.38 2.73 -16.92
N THR A 113 11.46 3.67 -16.69
CA THR A 113 10.26 3.43 -15.85
C THR A 113 9.25 2.48 -16.50
N MET A 114 9.13 2.49 -17.83
CA MET A 114 8.32 1.51 -18.55
C MET A 114 8.90 0.10 -18.45
N GLN A 115 10.22 -0.06 -18.53
CA GLN A 115 10.87 -1.37 -18.37
C GLN A 115 10.61 -1.96 -16.97
N GLU A 116 10.68 -1.14 -15.93
CA GLU A 116 10.36 -1.57 -14.56
C GLU A 116 8.91 -2.03 -14.43
N ALA A 117 7.95 -1.29 -14.99
CA ALA A 117 6.53 -1.69 -14.99
C ALA A 117 6.31 -3.03 -15.71
N VAL A 118 6.94 -3.24 -16.86
CA VAL A 118 6.85 -4.50 -17.63
C VAL A 118 7.50 -5.66 -16.87
N GLN A 119 8.66 -5.46 -16.25
CA GLN A 119 9.31 -6.48 -15.42
C GLN A 119 8.44 -6.86 -14.22
N CYS A 120 7.84 -5.88 -13.54
CA CYS A 120 6.91 -6.12 -12.45
C CYS A 120 5.69 -6.91 -12.91
N LEU A 121 5.13 -6.56 -14.08
CA LEU A 121 4.00 -7.26 -14.66
C LEU A 121 4.36 -8.73 -14.96
N HIS A 122 5.50 -9.01 -15.57
CA HIS A 122 5.93 -10.39 -15.83
C HIS A 122 6.10 -11.21 -14.56
N ALA A 123 6.69 -10.64 -13.50
CA ALA A 123 6.80 -11.31 -12.20
C ALA A 123 5.42 -11.65 -11.60
N LEU A 124 4.40 -10.86 -11.91
CA LEU A 124 3.04 -10.99 -11.39
C LEU A 124 2.23 -12.13 -12.04
N GLU A 125 2.62 -12.56 -13.24
CA GLU A 125 1.88 -13.57 -14.03
C GLU A 125 1.67 -14.88 -13.24
N GLU A 126 2.73 -15.35 -12.58
CA GLU A 126 2.70 -16.58 -11.77
C GLU A 126 1.72 -16.49 -10.59
N TYR A 127 1.53 -15.30 -10.04
CA TYR A 127 0.74 -15.06 -8.83
C TYR A 127 -0.71 -14.66 -9.13
N CYS A 128 -1.04 -14.38 -10.39
CA CYS A 128 -2.41 -14.02 -10.77
C CYS A 128 -3.40 -15.15 -10.43
N PRO A 129 -4.62 -14.83 -9.94
CA PRO A 129 -5.66 -15.82 -9.69
C PRO A 129 -6.13 -16.49 -10.99
N SER A 130 -6.19 -15.73 -12.09
CA SER A 130 -6.59 -16.22 -13.41
C SER A 130 -5.84 -15.51 -14.55
N LYS A 131 -5.91 -16.08 -15.76
CA LYS A 131 -5.40 -15.44 -16.98
C LYS A 131 -6.16 -14.15 -17.34
N ASP A 132 -7.43 -14.07 -16.97
CA ASP A 132 -8.25 -12.88 -17.18
C ASP A 132 -7.75 -11.73 -16.30
N ASP A 133 -7.41 -12.01 -15.04
CA ASP A 133 -6.84 -11.01 -14.14
C ASP A 133 -5.49 -10.50 -14.63
N TYR A 134 -4.64 -11.39 -15.14
CA TYR A 134 -3.38 -10.98 -15.77
C TYR A 134 -3.62 -10.10 -17.01
N SER A 135 -4.56 -10.48 -17.87
CA SER A 135 -4.90 -9.73 -19.08
C SER A 135 -5.42 -8.32 -18.77
N LYS A 136 -6.20 -8.16 -17.69
CA LYS A 136 -6.63 -6.84 -17.19
C LYS A 136 -5.45 -5.97 -16.78
N LEU A 137 -4.43 -6.55 -16.12
CA LEU A 137 -3.22 -5.81 -15.75
C LEU A 137 -2.40 -5.41 -16.98
N CYS A 138 -2.27 -6.29 -17.98
CA CYS A 138 -1.65 -5.96 -19.27
C CYS A 138 -2.32 -4.76 -19.94
N LEU A 139 -3.66 -4.68 -19.89
CA LEU A 139 -4.40 -3.57 -20.48
C LEU A 139 -4.04 -2.23 -19.85
N LEU A 140 -3.69 -2.20 -18.56
CA LEU A 140 -3.32 -0.96 -17.86
C LEU A 140 -2.05 -0.31 -18.45
N LEU A 141 -1.12 -1.08 -19.01
CA LEU A 141 0.06 -0.56 -19.71
C LEU A 141 -0.28 0.27 -20.95
N THR A 142 -1.47 0.08 -21.52
CA THR A 142 -1.92 0.81 -22.71
C THR A 142 -2.58 2.15 -22.38
N LEU A 143 -2.86 2.41 -21.09
CA LEU A 143 -3.54 3.62 -20.66
C LEU A 143 -2.54 4.77 -20.54
N PRO A 144 -2.88 5.98 -21.03
CA PRO A 144 -1.99 7.14 -20.89
C PRO A 144 -1.90 7.65 -19.44
N ARG A 145 -2.92 7.34 -18.62
CA ARG A 145 -2.93 7.58 -17.17
C ARG A 145 -3.72 6.47 -16.49
N LEU A 146 -3.22 5.99 -15.35
CA LEU A 146 -3.88 4.96 -14.56
C LEU A 146 -5.32 5.37 -14.16
N THR A 147 -5.50 6.64 -13.80
CA THR A 147 -6.79 7.22 -13.37
C THR A 147 -7.85 7.29 -14.48
N ASN A 148 -7.49 7.01 -15.74
CA ASN A 148 -8.46 6.87 -16.83
C ASN A 148 -9.28 5.58 -16.72
N HIS A 149 -8.79 4.59 -15.98
CA HIS A 149 -9.55 3.39 -15.68
C HIS A 149 -10.50 3.64 -14.51
N ALA A 150 -11.75 3.21 -14.63
CA ALA A 150 -12.79 3.49 -13.63
C ALA A 150 -12.43 2.98 -12.22
N GLU A 151 -11.76 1.84 -12.11
CA GLU A 151 -11.31 1.26 -10.83
C GLU A 151 -10.26 2.12 -10.13
N PHE A 152 -9.44 2.87 -10.89
CA PHE A 152 -8.30 3.60 -10.37
C PHE A 152 -8.48 5.13 -10.39
N LYS A 153 -9.72 5.60 -10.60
CA LYS A 153 -10.02 7.04 -10.72
C LYS A 153 -9.53 7.87 -9.52
N ASP A 154 -9.73 7.37 -8.31
CA ASP A 154 -9.34 8.03 -7.05
C ASP A 154 -8.08 7.39 -6.43
N TRP A 155 -7.34 6.59 -7.21
CA TRP A 155 -6.16 5.90 -6.73
C TRP A 155 -5.01 6.88 -6.46
N ASN A 156 -4.30 6.65 -5.36
CA ASN A 156 -3.05 7.33 -5.03
C ASN A 156 -2.14 6.38 -4.22
N PRO A 157 -0.80 6.51 -4.33
CA PRO A 157 0.12 5.60 -3.66
C PRO A 157 -0.08 5.55 -2.14
N SER A 158 -0.27 6.69 -1.48
CA SER A 158 -0.41 6.75 -0.01
C SER A 158 -1.59 5.93 0.51
N THR A 159 -2.75 6.05 -0.13
CA THR A 159 -3.96 5.29 0.24
C THR A 159 -3.84 3.83 -0.17
N ALA A 160 -3.26 3.57 -1.35
CA ALA A 160 -3.07 2.22 -1.85
C ALA A 160 -2.14 1.39 -0.95
N ARG A 161 -1.06 1.98 -0.44
CA ARG A 161 -0.14 1.33 0.51
C ARG A 161 -0.82 1.00 1.84
N VAL A 162 -1.66 1.88 2.37
CA VAL A 162 -2.43 1.61 3.61
C VAL A 162 -3.36 0.40 3.40
N HIS A 163 -4.13 0.39 2.31
CA HIS A 163 -5.01 -0.75 1.99
C HIS A 163 -4.23 -2.04 1.72
N CYS A 164 -3.05 -1.94 1.11
CA CYS A 164 -2.16 -3.08 0.92
C CYS A 164 -1.72 -3.68 2.25
N PHE A 165 -1.34 -2.83 3.22
CA PHE A 165 -1.01 -3.28 4.57
C PHE A 165 -2.22 -3.90 5.28
N GLU A 166 -3.42 -3.29 5.19
CA GLU A 166 -4.64 -3.85 5.78
C GLU A 166 -4.93 -5.27 5.26
N GLU A 167 -4.77 -5.50 3.96
CA GLU A 167 -4.94 -6.83 3.38
C GLU A 167 -3.82 -7.79 3.80
N ALA A 168 -2.56 -7.35 3.74
CA ALA A 168 -1.39 -8.15 4.11
C ALA A 168 -1.40 -8.55 5.59
N CYS A 169 -1.82 -7.64 6.48
CA CYS A 169 -1.85 -7.85 7.92
C CYS A 169 -2.75 -9.03 8.30
N VAL A 170 -3.91 -9.19 7.65
CA VAL A 170 -4.84 -10.30 7.91
C VAL A 170 -4.24 -11.66 7.53
N MET A 171 -3.27 -11.68 6.62
CA MET A 171 -2.61 -12.91 6.15
C MET A 171 -1.44 -13.34 7.03
N VAL A 172 -0.92 -12.41 7.85
CA VAL A 172 0.28 -12.59 8.68
C VAL A 172 -0.07 -12.66 10.18
N ALA A 173 -1.28 -12.22 10.55
CA ALA A 173 -1.81 -12.26 11.92
C ALA A 173 -2.16 -13.66 12.42
#